data_AF-A0A528MZQ1-F1
#
_entry.id   AF-A0A528MZQ1-F1
#
_cell.length_a   1.000
_cell.length_b   1.000
_cell.length_c   1.000
_cell.angle_alpha   90.00
_cell.angle_beta   90.00
_cell.angle_gamma   90.00
#
_symmetry.space_group_name_H-M   'P 1'
#
loop_
_entity.id
_entity.type
_entity.pdbx_description
1 polymer ?
#
loop_
_entity_poly.entity_id
_entity_poly.type
_entity_poly.pdbx_seq_one_letter_code
_entity_poly.pdbx_strand_id
1 'polypeptide(L)' 'LVYRSNVLGSDKRVTNYGGGNTSSKIWQKDPLTGESVEVLWVKGSGGDSASIKIDGFATLYMDKLRGLKGL' A
#
# COMPACT_ATOMS: atom_id res chain seq x y z
N LEU A 1 -1.28 -7.14 4.21
CA LEU A 1 -0.12 -6.31 3.82
C LEU A 1 0.79 -6.05 5.02
N VAL A 2 0.27 -5.48 6.12
CA VAL A 2 0.94 -5.29 7.43
C VAL A 2 1.96 -6.38 7.79
N TYR A 3 1.52 -7.65 7.91
CA TYR A 3 2.42 -8.75 8.28
C TYR A 3 3.65 -8.86 7.35
N ARG A 4 3.45 -8.80 6.04
CA ARG A 4 4.54 -8.89 5.05
C ARG A 4 5.45 -7.66 5.11
N SER A 5 4.89 -6.48 5.33
CA SER A 5 5.66 -5.26 5.52
C SER A 5 6.55 -5.35 6.76
N ASN A 6 6.00 -5.83 7.90
CA ASN A 6 6.75 -5.99 9.14
C ASN A 6 7.86 -7.05 9.01
N VAL A 7 7.58 -8.17 8.33
CA VAL A 7 8.59 -9.22 8.06
C VAL A 7 9.70 -8.68 7.16
N LEU A 8 9.39 -7.90 6.13
CA LEU A 8 10.43 -7.28 5.27
C LEU A 8 11.19 -6.18 6.01
N GLY A 9 10.51 -5.39 6.85
CA GLY A 9 11.08 -4.27 7.59
C GLY A 9 11.94 -4.69 8.79
N SER A 10 11.82 -5.94 9.25
CA SER A 10 12.61 -6.45 10.38
C SER A 10 14.08 -6.66 10.01
N ASP A 11 14.39 -6.89 8.73
CA ASP A 11 15.76 -6.96 8.23
C ASP A 11 16.22 -5.60 7.71
N LYS A 12 17.02 -4.89 8.52
CA LYS A 12 17.57 -3.57 8.17
C LYS A 12 18.61 -3.61 7.03
N ARG A 13 19.02 -4.80 6.57
CA ARG A 13 19.81 -4.94 5.33
C ARG A 13 18.93 -4.82 4.08
N VAL A 14 17.63 -5.08 4.23
CA VAL A 14 16.63 -5.05 3.14
C VAL A 14 15.91 -3.70 3.09
N THR A 15 15.60 -3.11 4.25
CA THR A 15 14.90 -1.81 4.32
C THR A 15 15.71 -0.78 5.08
N ASN A 16 16.00 0.36 4.42
CA ASN A 16 16.55 1.54 5.09
C ASN A 16 15.55 2.11 6.12
N TYR A 17 16.06 2.78 7.16
CA TYR A 17 15.25 3.46 8.16
C TYR A 17 14.27 4.46 7.52
N GLY A 18 12.97 4.30 7.81
CA GLY A 18 11.90 5.10 7.21
C GLY A 18 11.67 4.87 5.70
N GLY A 19 12.44 3.98 5.07
CA GLY A 19 12.40 3.68 3.64
C GLY A 19 11.72 2.36 3.30
N GLY A 20 11.82 1.98 2.03
CA GLY A 20 11.15 0.81 1.47
C GLY A 20 9.68 1.07 1.16
N ASN A 21 9.12 0.32 0.21
CA ASN A 21 7.70 0.37 -0.12
C ASN A 21 7.15 -1.04 -0.28
N THR A 22 5.93 -1.24 0.20
CA THR A 22 5.17 -2.46 -0.03
C THR A 22 3.81 -2.09 -0.54
N SER A 23 3.31 -2.84 -1.52
CA SER A 23 1.97 -2.67 -2.01
C SER A 23 1.29 -4.00 -2.30
N SER A 24 -0.03 -4.01 -2.33
CA SER A 24 -0.84 -5.15 -2.75
C SER A 24 -2.04 -4.65 -3.53
N LYS A 25 -2.29 -5.28 -4.68
CA LYS A 25 -3.54 -5.10 -5.42
C LYS A 25 -4.56 -6.07 -4.86
N ILE A 26 -5.75 -5.59 -4.53
CA ILE A 26 -6.85 -6.40 -4.03
C ILE A 26 -8.18 -5.88 -4.59
N TRP A 27 -9.18 -6.74 -4.65
CA TRP A 27 -10.56 -6.32 -4.92
C TRP A 27 -11.23 -5.89 -3.61
N GLN A 28 -11.87 -4.73 -3.62
CA GLN A 28 -12.67 -4.22 -2.51
C GLN A 28 -13.98 -3.64 -3.00
N LYS A 29 -14.97 -3.60 -2.10
CA LYS A 29 -16.22 -2.88 -2.35
C LYS A 29 -15.98 -1.38 -2.22
N ASP A 30 -16.30 -0.64 -3.27
CA ASP A 30 -16.33 0.82 -3.22
C ASP A 30 -17.40 1.27 -2.20
N PRO A 31 -17.05 2.07 -1.19
CA PRO A 31 -17.99 2.48 -0.15
C PRO A 31 -19.08 3.44 -0.66
N LEU A 32 -18.90 4.08 -1.82
CA LEU A 32 -19.86 5.00 -2.42
C LEU A 32 -20.78 4.29 -3.42
N THR A 33 -20.26 3.39 -4.23
CA THR A 33 -21.04 2.73 -5.32
C THR A 33 -21.45 1.30 -4.99
N GLY A 34 -20.77 0.61 -4.07
CA GLY A 34 -20.98 -0.81 -3.77
C GLY A 34 -20.42 -1.77 -4.84
N GLU A 35 -19.77 -1.26 -5.88
CA GLU A 35 -19.16 -2.07 -6.92
C GLU A 35 -17.86 -2.72 -6.43
N SER A 36 -17.49 -3.85 -7.04
CA SER A 36 -16.19 -4.48 -6.77
C SER A 36 -15.13 -3.79 -7.64
N VAL A 37 -14.19 -3.09 -7.01
CA VAL A 37 -13.12 -2.34 -7.69
C VAL A 37 -11.74 -2.86 -7.28
N GLU A 38 -10.78 -2.82 -8.22
CA GLU A 38 -9.39 -3.15 -7.93
C GLU A 38 -8.71 -1.93 -7.31
N VAL A 39 -8.16 -2.09 -6.10
CA VAL A 39 -7.44 -1.05 -5.38
C VAL A 39 -6.00 -1.46 -5.10
N LEU A 40 -5.10 -0.48 -5.10
CA LEU A 40 -3.74 -0.62 -4.62
C LEU A 40 -3.66 -0.11 -3.19
N TRP A 41 -3.37 -1.01 -2.25
CA TRP A 41 -2.87 -0.63 -0.93
C TRP A 41 -1.38 -0.39 -1.05
N VAL A 42 -0.90 0.79 -0.69
CA VAL A 42 0.52 1.16 -0.75
C VAL A 42 0.94 1.83 0.55
N LYS A 43 2.16 1.55 0.99
CA LYS A 43 2.76 2.19 2.17
C LYS A 43 2.68 3.71 2.03
N GLY A 44 2.16 4.39 3.04
CA GLY A 44 2.21 5.85 3.16
C GLY A 44 3.63 6.34 3.47
N SER A 45 3.85 7.64 3.30
CA SER A 45 5.11 8.32 3.64
C SER A 45 5.36 8.31 5.16
N GLY A 46 6.63 8.24 5.56
CA GLY A 46 7.05 8.40 6.97
C GLY A 46 6.83 7.19 7.88
N GLY A 47 6.08 6.17 7.47
CA GLY A 47 5.93 4.92 8.25
C GLY A 47 7.12 3.97 8.10
N ASP A 48 7.71 3.51 9.20
CA ASP A 48 8.71 2.41 9.19
C ASP A 48 8.01 1.09 8.85
N SER A 49 8.50 0.39 7.84
CA SER A 49 7.96 -0.91 7.39
C SER A 49 7.95 -1.95 8.50
N ALA A 50 8.88 -1.90 9.46
CA ALA A 50 9.01 -2.87 10.55
C ALA A 50 7.86 -2.81 11.55
N SER A 51 7.24 -1.64 11.71
CA SER A 51 6.23 -1.35 12.74
C SER A 51 4.93 -0.80 12.17
N ILE A 52 4.73 -0.90 10.86
CA ILE A 52 3.60 -0.28 10.19
C ILE A 52 2.28 -0.96 10.60
N LYS A 53 1.25 -0.15 10.76
CA LYS A 53 -0.12 -0.58 11.06
C LYS A 53 -1.04 -0.30 9.87
N ILE A 54 -2.31 -0.68 9.98
CA ILE A 54 -3.26 -0.57 8.86
C ILE A 54 -3.48 0.87 8.38
N ASP A 55 -3.43 1.82 9.30
CA ASP A 55 -3.51 3.27 9.08
C ASP A 55 -2.26 3.86 8.39
N GLY A 56 -1.17 3.10 8.33
CA GLY A 56 0.03 3.45 7.58
C GLY A 56 -0.07 3.23 6.07
N PHE A 57 -1.21 2.76 5.56
CA PHE A 57 -1.41 2.49 4.13
C PHE A 57 -2.40 3.46 3.49
N ALA A 58 -2.08 3.91 2.29
CA ALA A 58 -2.99 4.61 1.41
C ALA A 58 -3.64 3.63 0.43
N THR A 59 -4.90 3.89 0.08
CA THR A 59 -5.65 3.11 -0.90
C THR A 59 -5.87 3.94 -2.16
N LEU A 60 -5.41 3.44 -3.30
CA LEU A 60 -5.58 4.07 -4.60
C LEU A 60 -6.47 3.22 -5.50
N TYR A 61 -7.41 3.84 -6.21
CA TYR A 61 -8.15 3.17 -7.26
C TYR A 61 -7.22 2.85 -8.45
N MET A 62 -7.18 1.58 -8.89
CA MET A 62 -6.23 1.17 -9.93
C MET A 62 -6.56 1.75 -11.31
N ASP A 63 -7.84 1.94 -11.63
CA ASP A 63 -8.29 2.60 -12.85
C ASP A 63 -7.79 4.05 -12.93
N LYS A 64 -7.96 4.83 -11.86
CA LYS A 64 -7.47 6.22 -11.75
C LYS A 64 -5.95 6.28 -11.87
N LEU A 65 -5.24 5.39 -11.17
CA LEU A 65 -3.77 5.31 -11.25
C LEU A 65 -3.29 4.96 -12.66
N ARG A 66 -3.95 4.02 -13.35
CA ARG A 66 -3.62 3.65 -14.73
C ARG A 66 -3.92 4.80 -15.70
N GLY A 67 -4.98 5.58 -15.45
CA GLY A 67 -5.34 6.77 -16.21
C GLY A 67 -4.25 7.85 -16.22
N LEU A 68 -3.39 7.90 -15.20
CA LEU A 68 -2.26 8.85 -15.15
C LEU A 68 -1.19 8.59 -16.21
N LYS A 69 -1.10 7.39 -16.79
CA LYS A 69 -0.03 7.06 -17.76
C LYS A 69 -0.11 7.87 -19.07
N GLY A 70 -1.26 8.48 -19.35
CA GLY A 70 -1.49 9.30 -20.54
C GLY A 70 -1.46 10.81 -20.27
N LEU A 71 -1.08 11.24 -19.06
CA LEU A 71 -0.79 12.63 -18.70
C LEU A 71 0.72 12.89 -18.86
#